data_AF-A0A6L3B186-F1
#
_entry.id   AF-A0A6L3B186-F1
#
_cell.length_a   1.000
_cell.length_b   1.000
_cell.length_c   1.000
_cell.angle_alpha   90.00
_cell.angle_beta   90.00
_cell.angle_gamma   90.00
#
_symmetry.space_group_name_H-M   'P 1'
#
loop_
_entity.id
_entity.type
_entity.pdbx_description
1 polymer ?
#
loop_
_entity_poly.entity_id
_entity_poly.type
_entity_poly.pdbx_seq_one_letter_code
_entity_poly.pdbx_strand_id
1 'polypeptide(L)'
;MAKRKTATAKTVEAAPSPEAAEALATDTGAEIVLNTNFAAIEQDAVALLHAASLLVEADTPEKANHALDHNLRLWVAIKTVLKNEENTLESEVKANLRNLAQYVTDTTMEATRGSIEARKLVSLSRINMHIAEGLLQGQKSRMVQERAYEIWEREGRPDGHEMDHWLRAEGEIAELLNNR
;
A
#
# COMPACT_ATOMS: atom_id res chain seq x y z
N MET A 1 -11.93 -15.19 -65.57
CA MET A 1 -12.95 -14.76 -64.59
C MET A 1 -13.07 -15.83 -63.51
N ALA A 2 -12.39 -15.63 -62.38
CA ALA A 2 -12.37 -16.60 -61.29
C ALA A 2 -13.48 -16.29 -60.29
N LYS A 3 -14.44 -17.21 -60.14
CA LYS A 3 -15.48 -17.16 -59.10
C LYS A 3 -14.87 -17.67 -57.80
N ARG A 4 -14.55 -16.78 -56.86
CA ARG A 4 -14.25 -17.14 -55.47
C ARG A 4 -15.54 -17.02 -54.64
N LYS A 5 -15.97 -18.17 -54.11
CA LYS A 5 -17.04 -18.30 -53.13
C LYS A 5 -16.63 -17.62 -51.82
N THR A 6 -17.58 -16.89 -51.26
CA THR A 6 -17.64 -16.34 -49.91
C THR A 6 -17.34 -17.40 -48.84
N ALA A 7 -16.43 -17.08 -47.92
CA ALA A 7 -16.27 -17.76 -46.65
C ALA A 7 -16.60 -16.77 -45.53
N THR A 8 -17.71 -17.03 -44.84
CA THR A 8 -18.19 -16.31 -43.67
C THR A 8 -17.24 -16.61 -42.49
N ALA A 9 -16.48 -15.61 -42.04
CA ALA A 9 -15.71 -15.70 -40.81
C ALA A 9 -16.62 -15.37 -39.63
N LYS A 10 -16.88 -16.39 -38.81
CA LYS A 10 -17.64 -16.33 -37.56
C LYS A 10 -16.79 -15.61 -36.52
N THR A 11 -17.21 -14.42 -36.10
CA THR A 11 -16.65 -13.72 -34.94
C THR A 11 -17.00 -14.54 -33.71
N VAL A 12 -16.02 -15.25 -33.15
CA VAL A 12 -16.13 -15.81 -31.81
C VAL A 12 -15.59 -14.74 -30.87
N GLU A 13 -16.52 -14.02 -30.25
CA GLU A 13 -16.27 -13.22 -29.06
C GLU A 13 -15.94 -14.21 -27.94
N ALA A 14 -14.64 -14.42 -27.71
CA ALA A 14 -14.18 -15.26 -26.61
C ALA A 14 -14.44 -14.49 -25.31
N ALA A 15 -15.36 -15.00 -24.50
CA ALA A 15 -15.46 -14.61 -23.10
C ALA A 15 -14.08 -14.77 -22.44
N PRO A 16 -13.68 -13.85 -21.54
CA PRO A 16 -12.38 -13.95 -20.88
C PRO A 16 -12.28 -15.28 -20.12
N SER A 17 -11.14 -15.95 -20.26
CA SER A 17 -10.79 -17.17 -19.52
C SER A 17 -10.99 -16.96 -18.01
N PRO A 18 -11.35 -17.99 -17.22
CA PRO A 18 -11.48 -17.86 -15.78
C PRO A 18 -10.18 -17.35 -15.10
N GLU A 19 -9.00 -17.65 -15.64
CA GLU A 19 -7.72 -17.07 -15.19
C GLU A 19 -7.61 -15.56 -15.45
N ALA A 20 -8.22 -15.03 -16.51
CA ALA A 20 -8.26 -13.59 -16.79
C ALA A 20 -9.31 -12.88 -15.92
N ALA A 21 -10.37 -13.58 -15.52
CA ALA A 21 -11.36 -13.11 -14.56
C ALA A 21 -10.84 -13.14 -13.11
N GLU A 22 -9.96 -14.08 -12.79
CA GLU A 22 -9.28 -14.19 -11.50
C GLU A 22 -8.11 -13.19 -11.38
N ALA A 23 -7.46 -12.83 -12.49
CA ALA A 23 -6.55 -11.68 -12.57
C ALA A 23 -7.26 -10.32 -12.47
N LEU A 24 -8.56 -10.26 -12.74
CA LEU A 24 -9.42 -9.08 -12.52
C LEU A 24 -9.93 -8.99 -11.06
N ALA A 25 -9.54 -9.90 -10.17
CA ALA A 25 -10.15 -10.09 -8.85
C ALA A 25 -9.32 -9.66 -7.64
N THR A 26 -8.24 -8.88 -7.76
CA THR A 26 -7.57 -8.33 -6.55
C THR A 26 -7.21 -6.84 -6.67
N ASP A 27 -8.24 -6.01 -6.81
CA ASP A 27 -8.23 -4.58 -6.45
C ASP A 27 -8.24 -4.36 -4.92
N THR A 28 -7.71 -5.32 -4.17
CA THR A 28 -7.85 -5.41 -2.70
C THR A 28 -7.14 -4.27 -1.99
N GLY A 29 -5.98 -3.82 -2.48
CA GLY A 29 -5.20 -2.79 -1.80
C GLY A 29 -5.92 -1.44 -1.71
N ALA A 30 -6.52 -0.99 -2.81
CA ALA A 30 -7.28 0.27 -2.84
C ALA A 30 -8.55 0.19 -2.00
N GLU A 31 -9.27 -0.94 -2.08
CA GLU A 31 -10.47 -1.19 -1.26
C GLU A 31 -10.13 -1.25 0.23
N ILE A 32 -9.03 -1.92 0.62
CA ILE A 32 -8.55 -1.97 2.00
C ILE A 32 -8.38 -0.54 2.52
N VAL A 33 -7.57 0.29 1.86
CA VAL A 33 -7.31 1.66 2.32
C VAL A 33 -8.60 2.49 2.41
N LEU A 34 -9.51 2.35 1.44
CA LEU A 34 -10.81 3.05 1.48
C LEU A 34 -11.66 2.62 2.68
N ASN A 35 -11.68 1.33 3.00
CA ASN A 35 -12.48 0.76 4.09
C ASN A 35 -11.87 1.06 5.46
N THR A 36 -10.55 1.00 5.59
CA THR A 36 -9.83 1.22 6.84
C THR A 36 -9.71 2.70 7.16
N ASN A 37 -9.66 3.58 6.16
CA ASN A 37 -9.39 5.02 6.31
C ASN A 37 -8.12 5.29 7.15
N PHE A 38 -7.07 4.47 6.98
CA PHE A 38 -5.86 4.48 7.81
C PHE A 38 -6.05 4.16 9.30
N ALA A 39 -7.18 3.58 9.70
CA ALA A 39 -7.42 3.12 11.07
C ALA A 39 -6.81 1.74 11.35
N ALA A 40 -6.55 0.92 10.32
CA ALA A 40 -5.97 -0.42 10.45
C ALA A 40 -4.59 -0.47 9.79
N ILE A 41 -3.62 0.20 10.44
CA ILE A 41 -2.27 0.45 9.93
C ILE A 41 -1.57 -0.80 9.39
N GLU A 42 -1.73 -1.96 10.03
CA GLU A 42 -1.17 -3.23 9.55
C GLU A 42 -1.72 -3.60 8.15
N GLN A 43 -3.03 -3.48 7.94
CA GLN A 43 -3.67 -3.78 6.65
C GLN A 43 -3.25 -2.77 5.58
N ASP A 44 -3.18 -1.49 5.95
CA ASP A 44 -2.77 -0.42 5.02
C ASP A 44 -1.30 -0.56 4.60
N ALA A 45 -0.43 -0.93 5.53
CA ALA A 45 0.98 -1.22 5.25
C ALA A 45 1.12 -2.46 4.35
N VAL A 46 0.34 -3.52 4.58
CA VAL A 46 0.32 -4.71 3.71
C VAL A 46 -0.12 -4.35 2.29
N ALA A 47 -1.13 -3.49 2.12
CA ALA A 47 -1.57 -3.01 0.81
C ALA A 47 -0.44 -2.29 0.06
N LEU A 48 0.32 -1.42 0.74
CA LEU A 48 1.49 -0.74 0.19
C LEU A 48 2.62 -1.71 -0.16
N LEU A 49 2.94 -2.67 0.71
CA LEU A 49 3.98 -3.67 0.46
C LEU A 49 3.63 -4.59 -0.71
N HIS A 50 2.35 -4.97 -0.85
CA HIS A 50 1.89 -5.74 -1.98
C HIS A 50 2.06 -4.97 -3.30
N ALA A 51 1.66 -3.70 -3.36
CA ALA A 51 1.91 -2.85 -4.52
C ALA A 51 3.41 -2.72 -4.83
N ALA A 52 4.26 -2.66 -3.80
CA ALA A 52 5.71 -2.63 -3.97
C ALA A 52 6.28 -3.93 -4.58
N SER A 53 5.78 -5.10 -4.17
CA SER A 53 6.15 -6.42 -4.71
C SER A 53 5.75 -6.53 -6.19
N LEU A 54 4.52 -6.16 -6.55
CA LEU A 54 4.07 -6.15 -7.94
C LEU A 54 4.97 -5.30 -8.84
N LEU A 55 5.41 -4.14 -8.34
CA LEU A 55 6.32 -3.24 -9.08
C LEU A 55 7.74 -3.82 -9.24
N VAL A 56 8.22 -4.64 -8.30
CA VAL A 56 9.55 -5.28 -8.36
C VAL A 56 9.54 -6.49 -9.27
N GLU A 57 8.45 -7.26 -9.24
CA GLU A 57 8.28 -8.50 -10.00
C GLU A 57 7.87 -8.27 -11.47
N ALA A 58 7.62 -7.01 -11.85
CA ALA A 58 7.25 -6.60 -13.18
C ALA A 58 8.44 -6.72 -14.18
N ASP A 59 8.66 -7.92 -14.68
CA ASP A 59 9.68 -8.26 -15.67
C ASP A 59 9.20 -8.22 -17.13
N THR A 60 7.89 -8.16 -17.37
CA THR A 60 7.29 -7.96 -18.70
C THR A 60 6.49 -6.66 -18.78
N PRO A 61 6.29 -6.09 -19.99
CA PRO A 61 5.44 -4.91 -20.18
C PRO A 61 4.02 -5.08 -19.64
N GLU A 62 3.43 -6.27 -19.76
CA GLU A 62 2.09 -6.58 -19.27
C GLU A 62 2.03 -6.53 -17.75
N LYS A 63 3.00 -7.16 -17.06
CA LYS A 63 3.10 -7.10 -15.60
C LYS A 63 3.39 -5.68 -15.12
N ALA A 64 4.21 -4.92 -15.84
CA ALA A 64 4.51 -3.53 -15.50
C ALA A 64 3.26 -2.65 -15.60
N ASN A 65 2.46 -2.81 -16.65
CA ASN A 65 1.19 -2.09 -16.80
C ASN A 65 0.20 -2.46 -15.68
N HIS A 66 0.10 -3.75 -15.35
CA HIS A 66 -0.74 -4.20 -14.23
C HIS A 66 -0.29 -3.63 -12.89
N ALA A 67 1.01 -3.71 -12.57
CA ALA A 67 1.57 -3.17 -11.33
C ALA A 67 1.37 -1.65 -11.22
N LEU A 68 1.53 -0.92 -12.33
CA LEU A 68 1.29 0.53 -12.38
C LEU A 68 -0.20 0.86 -12.20
N ASP A 69 -1.13 0.12 -12.80
CA ASP A 69 -2.58 0.31 -12.60
C ASP A 69 -2.96 0.08 -11.14
N HIS A 70 -2.50 -1.03 -10.54
CA HIS A 70 -2.73 -1.35 -9.13
C HIS A 70 -2.17 -0.25 -8.21
N ASN A 71 -0.93 0.18 -8.46
CA ASN A 71 -0.29 1.26 -7.70
C ASN A 71 -1.07 2.58 -7.85
N LEU A 72 -1.52 2.93 -9.06
CA LEU A 72 -2.29 4.16 -9.30
C LEU A 72 -3.60 4.15 -8.50
N ARG A 73 -4.35 3.05 -8.55
CA ARG A 73 -5.61 2.90 -7.81
C ARG A 73 -5.40 3.05 -6.31
N LEU A 74 -4.38 2.39 -5.75
CA LEU A 74 -4.01 2.51 -4.35
C LEU A 74 -3.74 3.97 -3.97
N TRP A 75 -2.94 4.69 -4.76
CA TRP A 75 -2.61 6.08 -4.45
C TRP A 75 -3.78 7.06 -4.65
N VAL A 76 -4.71 6.76 -5.55
CA VAL A 76 -5.99 7.48 -5.66
C VAL A 76 -6.88 7.23 -4.44
N ALA A 77 -6.95 5.99 -3.96
CA ALA A 77 -7.65 5.65 -2.71
C ALA A 77 -7.03 6.39 -1.52
N ILE A 78 -5.71 6.35 -1.37
CA ILE A 78 -4.97 7.11 -0.35
C ILE A 78 -5.33 8.61 -0.43
N LYS A 79 -5.25 9.22 -1.61
CA LYS A 79 -5.61 10.64 -1.79
C LYS A 79 -7.06 10.94 -1.42
N THR A 80 -7.95 9.97 -1.58
CA THR A 80 -9.38 10.10 -1.24
C THR A 80 -9.58 10.06 0.28
N VAL A 81 -9.00 9.08 0.97
CA VAL A 81 -9.13 8.96 2.43
C VAL A 81 -8.47 10.12 3.18
N LEU A 82 -7.40 10.70 2.63
CA LEU A 82 -6.75 11.88 3.23
C LEU A 82 -7.62 13.15 3.22
N LYS A 83 -8.71 13.17 2.43
CA LYS A 83 -9.72 14.24 2.43
C LYS A 83 -10.86 13.98 3.42
N ASN A 84 -10.97 12.75 3.93
CA ASN A 84 -12.01 12.40 4.88
C ASN A 84 -11.71 13.07 6.24
N GLU A 85 -12.70 13.77 6.79
CA GLU A 85 -12.61 14.44 8.09
C GLU A 85 -12.46 13.44 9.25
N GLU A 86 -12.98 12.22 9.10
CA GLU A 86 -12.87 11.14 10.09
C GLU A 86 -11.47 10.50 10.13
N ASN A 87 -10.60 10.81 9.17
CA ASN A 87 -9.25 10.27 9.13
C ASN A 87 -8.44 10.79 10.33
N THR A 88 -7.82 9.88 11.09
CA THR A 88 -7.15 10.21 12.35
C THR A 88 -5.68 10.64 12.19
N LEU A 89 -5.14 10.64 10.97
CA LEU A 89 -3.77 11.07 10.73
C LEU A 89 -3.60 12.58 11.00
N GLU A 90 -2.43 12.93 11.51
CA GLU A 90 -2.05 14.32 11.76
C GLU A 90 -2.04 15.15 10.47
N SER A 91 -2.32 16.45 10.59
CA SER A 91 -2.46 17.36 9.44
C SER A 91 -1.19 17.46 8.59
N GLU A 92 -0.02 17.41 9.22
CA GLU A 92 1.27 17.43 8.51
C GLU A 92 1.52 16.12 7.75
N VAL A 93 1.25 14.97 8.38
CA VAL A 93 1.33 13.65 7.74
C VAL A 93 0.38 13.57 6.54
N LYS A 94 -0.86 14.06 6.68
CA LYS A 94 -1.81 14.16 5.57
C LYS A 94 -1.29 15.04 4.43
N ALA A 95 -0.64 16.16 4.73
CA ALA A 95 -0.05 17.03 3.72
C ALA A 95 1.08 16.34 2.95
N ASN A 96 1.98 15.68 3.67
CA ASN A 96 3.10 14.94 3.08
C ASN A 96 2.61 13.79 2.20
N LEU A 97 1.64 12.99 2.67
CA LEU A 97 1.05 11.90 1.89
C LEU A 97 0.28 12.41 0.66
N ARG A 98 -0.37 13.57 0.73
CA ARG A 98 -1.01 14.19 -0.45
C ARG A 98 0.01 14.56 -1.52
N ASN A 99 1.15 15.12 -1.13
CA ASN A 99 2.22 15.47 -2.06
C ASN A 99 2.81 14.21 -2.71
N LEU A 100 3.04 13.15 -1.93
CA LEU A 100 3.50 11.87 -2.44
C LEU A 100 2.48 11.21 -3.37
N ALA A 101 1.19 11.21 -3.01
CA ALA A 101 0.14 10.68 -3.85
C ALA A 101 0.06 11.41 -5.20
N GLN A 102 0.27 12.72 -5.19
CA GLN A 102 0.36 13.50 -6.43
C GLN A 102 1.57 13.09 -7.28
N TYR A 103 2.77 13.04 -6.68
CA TYR A 103 3.99 12.63 -7.37
C TYR A 103 3.89 11.21 -7.96
N VAL A 104 3.38 10.26 -7.19
CA VAL A 104 3.23 8.86 -7.63
C VAL A 104 2.20 8.74 -8.75
N THR A 105 1.08 9.46 -8.65
CA THR A 105 0.07 9.52 -9.72
C THR A 105 0.68 10.04 -11.02
N ASP A 106 1.37 11.18 -10.96
CA ASP A 106 1.98 11.81 -12.13
C ASP A 106 3.07 10.91 -12.74
N THR A 107 3.95 10.34 -11.91
CA THR A 107 5.02 9.43 -12.33
C THR A 107 4.46 8.16 -12.97
N THR A 108 3.37 7.62 -12.41
CA THR A 108 2.69 6.42 -12.92
C THR A 108 2.04 6.69 -14.28
N MET A 109 1.35 7.81 -14.43
CA MET A 109 0.75 8.21 -15.70
C MET A 109 1.80 8.47 -16.79
N GLU A 110 2.93 9.10 -16.45
CA GLU A 110 4.05 9.25 -17.37
C GLU A 110 4.61 7.90 -17.84
N ALA A 111 4.75 6.94 -16.91
CA ALA A 111 5.26 5.61 -17.22
C ALA A 111 4.34 4.86 -18.21
N THR A 112 3.02 5.02 -18.11
CA THR A 112 2.05 4.38 -19.03
C THR A 112 2.04 4.97 -20.46
N ARG A 113 2.67 6.13 -20.71
CA ARG A 113 2.65 6.81 -22.03
C ARG A 113 3.81 6.41 -22.97
N GLY A 114 4.71 5.50 -22.58
CA GLY A 114 5.88 5.11 -23.39
C GLY A 114 6.53 3.81 -22.91
N SER A 115 7.78 3.54 -23.31
CA SER A 115 8.53 2.41 -22.75
C SER A 115 8.85 2.71 -21.28
N ILE A 116 8.40 1.84 -20.38
CA ILE A 116 8.62 2.02 -18.95
C ILE A 116 10.11 1.83 -18.64
N GLU A 117 10.76 2.87 -18.13
CA GLU A 117 12.09 2.73 -17.55
C GLU A 117 12.00 1.90 -16.27
N ALA A 118 12.72 0.79 -16.20
CA ALA A 118 12.79 -0.06 -15.00
C ALA A 118 13.15 0.74 -13.73
N ARG A 119 13.94 1.81 -13.87
CA ARG A 119 14.25 2.77 -12.79
C ARG A 119 12.99 3.36 -12.13
N LYS A 120 11.97 3.71 -12.91
CA LYS A 120 10.74 4.34 -12.37
C LYS A 120 9.96 3.34 -11.52
N LEU A 121 9.85 2.08 -11.95
CA LEU A 121 9.21 1.00 -11.17
C LEU A 121 9.91 0.78 -9.82
N VAL A 122 11.24 0.71 -9.83
CA VAL A 122 12.04 0.58 -8.60
C VAL A 122 11.82 1.78 -7.67
N SER A 123 11.74 3.00 -8.21
CA SER A 123 11.48 4.19 -7.41
C SER A 123 10.10 4.16 -6.75
N LEU A 124 9.06 3.78 -7.49
CA LEU A 124 7.69 3.66 -6.96
C LEU A 124 7.61 2.57 -5.87
N SER A 125 8.24 1.43 -6.11
CA SER A 125 8.32 0.34 -5.13
C SER A 125 8.96 0.80 -3.81
N ARG A 126 10.09 1.51 -3.89
CA ARG A 126 10.78 2.05 -2.71
C ARG A 126 9.92 3.04 -1.92
N ILE A 127 9.16 3.89 -2.61
CA ILE A 127 8.23 4.81 -1.95
C ILE A 127 7.20 4.02 -1.15
N ASN A 128 6.56 3.03 -1.76
CA ASN A 128 5.57 2.20 -1.08
C ASN A 128 6.16 1.47 0.13
N MET A 129 7.36 0.89 0.00
CA MET A 129 8.05 0.22 1.11
C MET A 129 8.37 1.18 2.26
N HIS A 130 8.93 2.35 1.98
CA HIS A 130 9.27 3.31 3.04
C HIS A 130 8.05 3.86 3.75
N ILE A 131 6.93 4.06 3.05
CA ILE A 131 5.70 4.49 3.69
C ILE A 131 5.13 3.36 4.57
N ALA A 132 5.09 2.13 4.07
CA ALA A 132 4.66 0.99 4.88
C ALA A 132 5.53 0.81 6.13
N GLU A 133 6.85 0.90 6.00
CA GLU A 133 7.80 0.84 7.10
C GLU A 133 7.57 1.96 8.11
N GLY A 134 7.42 3.20 7.65
CA GLY A 134 7.16 4.35 8.52
C GLY A 134 5.83 4.23 9.28
N LEU A 135 4.78 3.71 8.64
CA LEU A 135 3.48 3.47 9.26
C LEU A 135 3.58 2.42 10.38
N LEU A 136 4.18 1.26 10.09
CA LEU A 136 4.35 0.18 11.05
C LEU A 136 5.26 0.59 12.22
N GLN A 137 6.36 1.28 11.94
CA GLN A 137 7.26 1.80 12.97
C GLN A 137 6.55 2.82 13.85
N GLY A 138 5.76 3.74 13.27
CA GLY A 138 4.98 4.70 14.02
C GLY A 138 3.92 4.04 14.92
N GLN A 139 3.24 3.01 14.43
CA GLN A 139 2.29 2.23 15.23
C GLN A 139 2.99 1.52 16.39
N LYS A 140 4.11 0.84 16.13
CA LYS A 140 4.91 0.18 17.16
C LYS A 140 5.38 1.18 18.23
N SER A 141 5.91 2.34 17.83
CA SER A 141 6.34 3.39 18.75
C SER A 141 5.21 3.88 19.65
N ARG A 142 3.99 4.04 19.12
CA ARG A 142 2.80 4.38 19.94
C ARG A 142 2.47 3.30 20.96
N MET A 143 2.43 2.03 20.53
CA MET A 143 2.16 0.89 21.42
C MET A 143 3.19 0.79 22.56
N VAL A 144 4.47 1.01 22.24
CA VAL A 144 5.55 1.01 23.25
C VAL A 144 5.38 2.18 24.21
N GLN A 145 5.08 3.39 23.71
CA GLN A 145 4.87 4.57 24.54
C GLN A 145 3.69 4.39 25.51
N GLU A 146 2.54 3.93 25.01
CA GLU A 146 1.35 3.64 25.82
C GLU A 146 1.68 2.60 26.88
N ARG A 147 2.37 1.52 26.50
CA ARG A 147 2.72 0.46 27.44
C ARG A 147 3.73 0.91 28.50
N ALA A 148 4.71 1.72 28.12
CA ALA A 148 5.67 2.30 29.07
C ALA A 148 4.95 3.20 30.09
N TYR A 149 3.98 3.99 29.63
CA TYR A 149 3.16 4.83 30.49
C TYR A 149 2.33 4.02 31.50
N GLU A 150 1.70 2.94 31.04
CA GLU A 150 0.95 2.02 31.92
C GLU A 150 1.83 1.39 33.00
N ILE A 151 3.05 0.96 32.64
CA ILE A 151 4.01 0.40 33.59
C ILE A 151 4.39 1.45 34.64
N TRP A 152 4.74 2.66 34.21
CA TRP A 152 5.08 3.78 35.09
C TRP A 152 3.93 4.14 36.04
N GLU A 153 2.70 4.20 35.53
CA GLU A 153 1.53 4.53 36.34
C GLU A 153 1.24 3.42 37.38
N ARG A 154 1.33 2.15 36.97
CA ARG A 154 1.14 1.01 37.88
C ARG A 154 2.18 0.96 39.00
N GLU A 155 3.39 1.46 38.76
CA GLU A 155 4.47 1.53 39.75
C GLU A 155 4.39 2.77 40.65
N GLY A 156 3.34 3.59 40.51
CA GLY A 156 3.12 4.76 41.36
C GLY A 156 3.88 6.00 40.90
N ARG A 157 4.24 6.07 39.61
CA ARG A 157 4.88 7.22 38.97
C ARG A 157 6.25 7.58 39.54
N PRO A 158 7.18 6.61 39.66
CA PRO A 158 8.52 6.90 40.16
C PRO A 158 9.32 7.75 39.16
N ASP A 159 10.18 8.62 39.66
CA ASP A 159 11.08 9.45 38.85
C ASP A 159 12.36 8.65 38.46
N GLY A 160 12.91 8.91 37.28
CA GLY A 160 14.26 8.43 36.88
C GLY A 160 14.34 6.98 36.39
N HIS A 161 13.19 6.35 36.11
CA HIS A 161 13.08 4.97 35.60
C HIS A 161 12.51 4.89 34.18
N GLU A 162 12.46 6.01 33.45
CA GLU A 162 11.80 6.13 32.15
C GLU A 162 12.38 5.14 31.13
N MET A 163 13.70 4.97 31.12
CA MET A 163 14.39 4.04 30.24
C MET A 163 14.06 2.58 30.58
N ASP A 164 13.98 2.22 31.86
CA ASP A 164 13.65 0.87 32.31
C ASP A 164 12.21 0.51 31.89
N HIS A 165 11.28 1.44 32.06
CA HIS A 165 9.88 1.28 31.63
C HIS A 165 9.76 1.15 30.11
N TRP A 166 10.52 1.96 29.36
CA TRP A 166 10.55 1.89 27.91
C TRP A 166 11.08 0.54 27.42
N LEU A 167 12.24 0.08 27.92
CA LEU A 167 12.83 -1.20 27.51
C LEU A 167 11.92 -2.38 27.84
N ARG A 168 11.27 -2.34 29.01
CA ARG A 168 10.29 -3.36 29.40
C ARG A 168 9.07 -3.35 28.47
N ALA A 169 8.54 -2.18 28.15
CA ALA A 169 7.44 -2.04 27.20
C ALA A 169 7.83 -2.53 25.80
N GLU A 170 9.03 -2.19 25.30
CA GLU A 170 9.53 -2.70 24.02
C GLU A 170 9.59 -4.23 23.98
N GLY A 171 10.08 -4.86 25.05
CA GLY A 171 10.10 -6.31 25.17
C GLY A 171 8.70 -6.92 25.12
N GLU A 172 7.77 -6.39 25.92
CA GLU A 172 6.38 -6.89 25.96
C GLU A 172 5.67 -6.69 24.61
N ILE A 173 5.84 -5.55 23.94
CA ILE A 173 5.26 -5.30 22.61
C ILE A 173 5.90 -6.19 21.53
N ALA A 174 7.22 -6.39 21.57
CA ALA A 174 7.91 -7.26 20.61
C ALA A 174 7.43 -8.72 20.73
N GLU A 175 7.24 -9.24 21.95
CA GLU A 175 6.66 -10.56 22.17
C GLU A 175 5.23 -10.66 21.64
N LEU A 176 4.40 -9.63 21.88
CA LEU A 176 3.03 -9.59 21.38
C LEU A 176 2.96 -9.63 19.85
N LEU A 177 3.86 -8.90 19.16
CA LEU A 177 3.90 -8.88 17.70
C LEU A 177 4.43 -10.18 17.10
N ASN A 178 5.35 -10.87 17.78
CA ASN A 178 5.89 -12.15 17.33
C ASN A 178 4.89 -13.33 17.50
N ASN A 179 3.92 -13.19 18.40
CA ASN A 179 2.95 -14.25 18.74
C ASN A 179 1.59 -14.12 18.03
N ARG A 180 1.45 -13.15 17.11
CA ARG A 180 0.27 -12.98 16.24
C ARG A 180 0.43 -13.76 14.95
#